data_AF-A0A1A8PF70-F1
#
_entry.id   AF-A0A1A8PF70-F1
#
_cell.length_a   1.000
_cell.length_b   1.000
_cell.length_c   1.000
_cell.angle_alpha   90.00
_cell.angle_beta   90.00
_cell.angle_gamma   90.00
#
_symmetry.space_group_name_H-M   'P 1'
#
loop_
_entity.id
_entity.type
_entity.pdbx_description
1 polymer ?
#
loop_
_entity_poly.entity_id
_entity_poly.type
_entity_poly.pdbx_seq_one_letter_code
_entity_poly.pdbx_strand_id
1 'polypeptide(L)'
;RQRVMMQIVQELCKRPGLNKCGFDMPTIYIPNPNKPSRCVNQIEEVCRTIEKTINQTVQNTLNSLERDCELISEAITDKLSTDRQTTFDNRRARCKSCFLTLLGFSIPLALLALLVLGSMSQELLEMALGHQGTEALSLYLTPVVRIFDTLSGEQQLYGCGGLVLLSFLLLVIAHFSFRTHPTLSGKQKRQLQEKLEYVQDVIKTKKKKLYEEYLRQSVSDQDMDL
;
A
#
# COMPACT_ATOMS: atom_id res chain seq x y z
N ARG A 1 -1.82 -62.75 8.13
CA ARG A 1 -1.01 -61.59 7.69
C ARG A 1 -1.51 -61.03 6.33
N GLN A 2 -1.45 -61.79 5.22
CA GLN A 2 -1.85 -61.30 3.89
C GLN A 2 -3.29 -60.78 3.78
N ARG A 3 -4.29 -61.46 4.37
CA ARG A 3 -5.70 -61.00 4.33
C ARG A 3 -5.93 -59.66 5.04
N VAL A 4 -5.30 -59.47 6.20
CA VAL A 4 -5.38 -58.22 6.98
C VAL A 4 -4.67 -57.09 6.24
N MET A 5 -3.51 -57.36 5.64
CA MET A 5 -2.77 -56.40 4.83
C MET A 5 -3.60 -55.96 3.61
N MET A 6 -4.27 -56.90 2.95
CA MET A 6 -5.15 -56.61 1.82
C MET A 6 -6.35 -55.75 2.23
N GLN A 7 -6.95 -56.01 3.41
CA GLN A 7 -8.02 -55.17 3.95
C GLN A 7 -7.56 -53.74 4.25
N ILE A 8 -6.38 -53.58 4.86
CA ILE A 8 -5.80 -52.26 5.15
C ILE A 8 -5.53 -51.49 3.86
N VAL A 9 -4.89 -52.12 2.87
CA VAL A 9 -4.62 -51.50 1.56
C VAL A 9 -5.93 -51.11 0.86
N GLN A 10 -6.94 -51.99 0.86
CA GLN A 10 -8.24 -51.70 0.27
C GLN A 10 -8.96 -50.54 0.96
N GLU A 11 -8.93 -50.44 2.29
CA GLU A 11 -9.51 -49.31 3.02
C GLU A 11 -8.77 -47.99 2.76
N LEU A 12 -7.45 -48.01 2.67
CA LEU A 12 -6.65 -46.81 2.38
C LEU A 12 -6.83 -46.32 0.95
N CYS A 13 -6.92 -47.23 -0.03
CA CYS A 13 -7.19 -46.91 -1.44
C CYS A 13 -8.58 -46.29 -1.68
N LYS A 14 -9.54 -46.45 -0.74
CA LYS A 14 -10.83 -45.71 -0.80
C LYS A 14 -10.66 -44.20 -0.61
N ARG A 15 -9.51 -43.74 -0.09
CA ARG A 15 -9.21 -42.31 0.09
C ARG A 15 -8.35 -41.82 -1.09
N PRO A 16 -8.85 -40.91 -1.94
CA PRO A 16 -8.18 -40.53 -3.19
C PRO A 16 -6.79 -39.88 -2.99
N GLY A 17 -6.51 -39.31 -1.81
CA GLY A 17 -5.18 -38.76 -1.46
C GLY A 17 -4.11 -39.80 -1.10
N LEU A 18 -4.50 -41.04 -0.76
CA LEU A 18 -3.60 -42.12 -0.35
C LEU A 18 -3.40 -43.17 -1.45
N ASN A 19 -4.19 -43.11 -2.53
CA ASN A 19 -4.19 -44.08 -3.63
C ASN A 19 -2.92 -44.03 -4.52
N LYS A 20 -2.01 -43.08 -4.30
CA LYS A 20 -0.80 -42.90 -5.12
C LYS A 20 0.49 -43.38 -4.43
N CYS A 21 0.43 -43.75 -3.16
CA CYS A 21 1.62 -44.17 -2.40
C CYS A 21 1.63 -45.69 -2.25
N GLY A 22 2.71 -46.34 -2.71
CA GLY A 22 2.95 -47.75 -2.41
C GLY A 22 3.07 -47.95 -0.90
N PHE A 23 2.24 -48.83 -0.34
CA PHE A 23 2.23 -49.09 1.09
C PHE A 23 3.16 -50.27 1.41
N ASP A 24 4.31 -49.96 2.03
CA ASP A 24 5.17 -50.97 2.65
C ASP A 24 4.83 -51.08 4.14
N MET A 25 4.60 -52.31 4.62
CA MET A 25 4.12 -52.56 5.98
C MET A 25 5.27 -53.06 6.85
N PRO A 26 5.83 -52.22 7.76
CA PRO A 26 6.92 -52.63 8.63
C PRO A 26 6.49 -53.75 9.57
N THR A 27 7.44 -54.61 9.94
CA THR A 27 7.15 -55.73 10.85
C THR A 27 7.14 -55.22 12.30
N ILE A 28 5.95 -54.93 12.81
CA ILE A 28 5.72 -54.48 14.18
C ILE A 28 4.99 -55.60 14.95
N TYR A 29 5.50 -55.98 16.11
CA TYR A 29 4.84 -56.93 17.02
C TYR A 29 5.21 -56.66 18.49
N ILE A 30 4.43 -57.21 19.42
CA ILE A 30 4.75 -57.17 20.86
C ILE A 30 5.54 -58.45 21.21
N PRO A 31 6.80 -58.34 21.67
CA PRO A 31 7.61 -59.52 21.99
C PRO A 31 6.97 -60.37 23.10
N ASN A 32 6.95 -61.69 22.92
CA ASN A 32 6.57 -62.62 23.98
C ASN A 32 7.85 -63.15 24.66
N PRO A 33 8.03 -62.95 25.97
CA PRO A 33 9.26 -63.36 26.67
C PRO A 33 9.51 -64.88 26.61
N ASN A 34 8.46 -65.69 26.38
CA ASN A 34 8.55 -67.15 26.37
C ASN A 34 8.85 -67.76 24.99
N LYS A 35 8.95 -66.96 23.92
CA LYS A 35 9.23 -67.45 22.56
C LYS A 35 10.23 -66.56 21.83
N PRO A 36 11.41 -67.07 21.43
CA PRO A 36 12.36 -66.29 20.65
C PRO A 36 11.75 -65.96 19.28
N SER A 37 11.77 -64.67 18.94
CA SER A 37 11.23 -64.17 17.68
C SER A 37 12.34 -64.14 16.61
N ARG A 38 12.08 -64.71 15.44
CA ARG A 38 13.05 -64.77 14.33
C ARG A 38 13.07 -63.52 13.44
N CYS A 39 12.06 -62.66 13.55
CA CYS A 39 11.90 -61.46 12.72
C CYS A 39 12.32 -60.24 13.53
N VAL A 40 13.05 -59.30 12.91
CA VAL A 40 13.42 -58.02 13.54
C VAL A 40 12.16 -57.17 13.71
N ASN A 41 11.92 -56.70 14.93
CA ASN A 41 10.84 -55.75 15.22
C ASN A 41 11.28 -54.34 14.82
N GLN A 42 10.53 -53.69 13.95
CA GLN A 42 10.86 -52.34 13.46
C GLN A 42 10.16 -51.23 14.27
N ILE A 43 9.55 -51.55 15.42
CA ILE A 43 8.80 -50.58 16.22
C ILE A 43 9.61 -49.33 16.57
N GLU A 44 10.88 -49.49 16.97
CA GLU A 44 11.76 -48.37 17.31
C GLU A 44 12.08 -47.49 16.10
N GLU A 45 12.32 -48.09 14.93
CA GLU A 45 12.61 -47.37 13.69
C GLU A 45 11.39 -46.58 13.19
N VAL A 46 10.20 -47.18 13.32
CA VAL A 46 8.92 -46.53 13.01
C VAL A 46 8.66 -45.37 13.97
N CYS A 47 8.87 -45.55 15.28
CA CYS A 47 8.75 -44.47 16.27
C CYS A 47 9.72 -43.31 15.96
N ARG A 48 10.99 -43.60 15.67
CA ARG A 48 11.98 -42.58 15.26
C ARG A 48 11.56 -41.83 14.00
N THR A 49 10.99 -42.54 13.02
CA THR A 49 10.52 -41.94 11.77
C THR A 49 9.32 -41.01 12.02
N ILE A 50 8.38 -41.43 12.89
CA ILE A 50 7.25 -40.60 13.31
C ILE A 50 7.76 -39.35 14.01
N GLU A 51 8.65 -39.48 14.99
CA GLU A 51 9.23 -38.36 15.73
C GLU A 51 9.95 -37.37 14.81
N LYS A 52 10.79 -37.88 13.90
CA LYS A 52 11.47 -37.04 12.90
C LYS A 52 10.48 -36.30 12.00
N THR A 53 9.41 -36.98 11.58
CA THR A 53 8.38 -36.38 10.71
C THR A 53 7.60 -35.30 11.46
N ILE A 54 7.27 -35.52 12.73
CA ILE A 54 6.62 -34.52 13.59
C ILE A 54 7.53 -33.31 13.75
N ASN A 55 8.80 -33.50 14.15
CA ASN A 55 9.79 -32.44 14.31
C ASN A 55 9.91 -31.59 13.03
N GLN A 56 10.09 -32.25 11.88
CA GLN A 56 10.22 -31.57 10.61
C GLN A 56 8.95 -30.79 10.25
N THR A 57 7.77 -31.36 10.49
CA THR A 57 6.48 -30.72 10.18
C THR A 57 6.25 -29.49 11.06
N VAL A 58 6.54 -29.58 12.36
CA VAL A 58 6.44 -28.46 13.30
C VAL A 58 7.38 -27.33 12.90
N GLN A 59 8.65 -27.64 12.64
CA GLN A 59 9.63 -26.64 12.20
C GLN A 59 9.21 -25.98 10.88
N ASN A 60 8.82 -26.77 9.87
CA ASN A 60 8.38 -26.24 8.58
C ASN A 60 7.16 -25.32 8.72
N THR A 61 6.21 -25.68 9.59
CA THR A 61 4.99 -24.88 9.82
C THR A 61 5.34 -23.57 10.51
N LEU A 62 6.16 -23.59 11.56
CA LEU A 62 6.57 -22.37 12.29
C LEU A 62 7.44 -21.44 11.43
N ASN A 63 8.29 -21.99 10.57
CA ASN A 63 9.10 -21.21 9.63
C ASN A 63 8.24 -20.61 8.51
N SER A 64 7.19 -21.31 8.08
CA SER A 64 6.25 -20.77 7.10
C SER A 64 5.41 -19.65 7.71
N LEU A 65 4.93 -19.83 8.94
CA LEU A 65 4.23 -18.77 9.68
C LEU A 65 5.07 -17.49 9.82
N GLU A 66 6.36 -17.63 10.12
CA GLU A 66 7.27 -16.47 10.20
C GLU A 66 7.39 -15.75 8.86
N ARG A 67 7.64 -16.49 7.78
CA ARG A 67 7.73 -15.93 6.42
C ARG A 67 6.44 -15.22 6.02
N ASP A 68 5.28 -15.82 6.31
CA ASP A 68 3.98 -15.19 6.03
C ASP A 68 3.80 -13.89 6.82
N CYS A 69 4.24 -13.85 8.08
CA CYS A 69 4.20 -12.63 8.90
C CYS A 69 5.13 -11.54 8.37
N GLU A 70 6.32 -11.90 7.88
CA GLU A 70 7.26 -10.98 7.25
C GLU A 70 6.69 -10.41 5.97
N LEU A 71 6.12 -11.25 5.09
CA LEU A 71 5.47 -10.82 3.86
C LEU A 71 4.30 -9.87 4.12
N ILE A 72 3.47 -10.16 5.13
CA ILE A 72 2.39 -9.26 5.53
C ILE A 72 2.95 -7.93 6.04
N SER A 73 4.00 -7.97 6.87
CA SER A 73 4.62 -6.77 7.43
C SER A 73 5.23 -5.88 6.34
N GLU A 74 5.92 -6.49 5.38
CA GLU A 74 6.51 -5.82 4.22
C GLU A 74 5.42 -5.21 3.34
N ALA A 75 4.38 -5.97 3.00
CA ALA A 75 3.26 -5.48 2.18
C ALA A 75 2.52 -4.31 2.84
N ILE A 76 2.32 -4.34 4.16
CA ILE A 76 1.73 -3.23 4.92
C ILE A 76 2.64 -2.00 4.86
N THR A 77 3.94 -2.19 5.11
CA THR A 77 4.93 -1.10 5.13
C THR A 77 5.05 -0.45 3.75
N ASP A 78 5.11 -1.25 2.69
CA ASP A 78 5.14 -0.79 1.31
C ASP A 78 3.86 -0.04 0.92
N LYS A 79 2.70 -0.52 1.39
CA LYS A 79 1.44 0.17 1.14
C LYS A 79 1.38 1.53 1.83
N LEU A 80 1.88 1.64 3.06
CA LEU A 80 1.95 2.90 3.80
C LEU A 80 2.96 3.87 3.20
N SER A 81 4.12 3.39 2.76
CA SER A 81 5.16 4.21 2.11
C SER A 81 4.68 4.76 0.77
N THR A 82 4.06 3.91 -0.06
CA THR A 82 3.47 4.29 -1.36
C THR A 82 2.38 5.33 -1.18
N ASP A 83 1.52 5.18 -0.16
CA ASP A 83 0.49 6.16 0.14
C ASP A 83 1.07 7.53 0.56
N ARG A 84 2.15 7.51 1.35
CA ARG A 84 2.85 8.74 1.75
C ARG A 84 3.42 9.46 0.53
N GLN A 85 4.04 8.73 -0.40
CA GLN A 85 4.55 9.29 -1.65
C GLN A 85 3.42 9.88 -2.51
N THR A 86 2.33 9.12 -2.69
CA THR A 86 1.14 9.56 -3.42
C THR A 86 0.53 10.83 -2.82
N THR A 87 0.52 10.96 -1.49
CA THR A 87 0.05 12.16 -0.79
C THR A 87 0.90 13.39 -1.13
N PHE A 88 2.23 13.24 -1.14
CA PHE A 88 3.13 14.33 -1.53
C PHE A 88 2.94 14.74 -2.98
N ASP A 89 2.83 13.77 -3.90
CA ASP A 89 2.64 14.02 -5.32
C ASP A 89 1.28 14.69 -5.58
N ASN A 90 0.22 14.25 -4.90
CA ASN A 90 -1.08 14.91 -4.94
C ASN A 90 -1.03 16.35 -4.42
N ARG A 91 -0.30 16.60 -3.32
CA ARG A 91 -0.12 17.95 -2.78
C ARG A 91 0.63 18.84 -3.77
N ARG A 92 1.66 18.31 -4.41
CA ARG A 92 2.44 19.01 -5.44
C ARG A 92 1.59 19.31 -6.67
N ALA A 93 0.82 18.34 -7.15
CA ALA A 93 -0.11 18.50 -8.27
C ALA A 93 -1.17 19.57 -7.97
N ARG A 94 -1.77 19.54 -6.77
CA ARG A 94 -2.72 20.56 -6.32
C ARG A 94 -2.10 21.95 -6.26
N CYS A 95 -0.88 22.08 -5.74
CA CYS A 95 -0.17 23.37 -5.66
C CYS A 95 0.14 23.92 -7.06
N LYS A 96 0.68 23.08 -7.95
CA LYS A 96 0.98 23.44 -9.34
C LYS A 96 -0.29 23.87 -10.09
N SER A 97 -1.37 23.09 -9.96
CA SER A 97 -2.66 23.40 -10.58
C SER A 97 -3.24 24.71 -10.03
N CYS A 98 -3.21 24.93 -8.71
CA CYS A 98 -3.66 26.18 -8.09
C CYS A 98 -2.89 27.40 -8.63
N PHE A 99 -1.57 27.30 -8.71
CA PHE A 99 -0.72 28.37 -9.25
C PHE A 99 -1.03 28.68 -10.72
N LEU A 100 -1.16 27.64 -11.56
CA LEU A 100 -1.52 27.79 -12.96
C LEU A 100 -2.92 28.37 -13.15
N THR A 101 -3.89 27.98 -12.29
CA THR A 101 -5.24 28.54 -12.30
C THR A 101 -5.25 30.01 -11.92
N LEU A 102 -4.53 30.40 -10.86
CA LEU A 102 -4.39 31.81 -10.46
C LEU A 102 -3.77 32.66 -11.58
N LEU A 103 -2.72 32.16 -12.22
CA LEU A 103 -2.05 32.84 -13.32
C LEU A 103 -2.92 32.88 -14.59
N GLY A 104 -3.69 31.82 -14.85
CA GLY A 104 -4.67 31.77 -15.93
C GLY A 104 -5.76 32.83 -15.74
N PHE A 105 -6.30 32.98 -14.52
CA PHE A 105 -7.35 33.97 -14.25
C PHE A 105 -6.87 35.41 -14.10
N SER A 106 -5.61 35.65 -13.72
CA SER A 106 -5.11 37.01 -13.48
C SER A 106 -5.19 37.91 -14.72
N ILE A 107 -4.90 37.35 -15.90
CA ILE A 107 -4.92 38.07 -17.18
C ILE A 107 -6.32 38.57 -17.55
N PRO A 108 -7.37 37.72 -17.67
CA PRO A 108 -8.71 38.17 -17.98
C PRO A 108 -9.29 39.07 -16.88
N LEU A 109 -8.95 38.82 -15.61
CA LEU A 109 -9.41 39.67 -14.50
C LEU A 109 -8.78 41.07 -14.57
N ALA A 110 -7.50 41.17 -14.93
CA ALA A 110 -6.83 42.44 -15.15
C ALA A 110 -7.43 43.20 -16.35
N LEU A 111 -7.70 42.52 -17.46
CA LEU A 111 -8.37 43.12 -18.63
C LEU A 111 -9.78 43.64 -18.27
N LEU A 112 -10.55 42.85 -17.52
CA LEU A 112 -11.89 43.25 -17.07
C LEU A 112 -11.82 44.43 -16.10
N ALA A 113 -10.86 44.43 -15.17
CA ALA A 113 -10.62 45.56 -14.27
C ALA A 113 -10.25 46.83 -15.05
N LEU A 114 -9.34 46.73 -16.03
CA LEU A 114 -8.97 47.86 -16.90
C LEU A 114 -10.18 48.38 -17.69
N LEU A 115 -11.03 47.50 -18.20
CA LEU A 115 -12.24 47.87 -18.93
C LEU A 115 -13.27 48.57 -18.04
N VAL A 116 -13.48 48.05 -16.82
CA VAL A 116 -14.37 48.68 -15.83
C VAL A 116 -13.83 50.05 -15.42
N LEU A 117 -12.54 50.16 -15.09
CA LEU A 117 -11.90 51.42 -14.74
C LEU A 117 -11.95 52.44 -15.89
N GLY A 118 -11.75 52.00 -17.13
CA GLY A 118 -11.87 52.86 -18.31
C GLY A 118 -13.31 53.29 -18.63
N SER A 119 -14.31 52.52 -18.19
CA SER A 119 -15.73 52.84 -18.38
C SER A 119 -16.35 53.71 -17.28
N MET A 120 -15.70 53.79 -16.11
CA MET A 120 -16.14 54.65 -15.00
C MET A 120 -15.80 56.11 -15.29
N SER A 121 -16.70 57.04 -14.96
CA SER A 121 -16.35 58.47 -15.02
C SER A 121 -15.34 58.82 -13.92
N GLN A 122 -14.46 59.80 -14.19
CA GLN A 122 -13.48 60.27 -13.19
C GLN A 122 -14.16 60.69 -11.88
N GLU A 123 -15.35 61.29 -11.95
CA GLU A 123 -16.11 61.72 -10.77
C GLU A 123 -16.55 60.54 -9.87
N LEU A 124 -16.96 59.41 -10.47
CA LEU A 124 -17.33 58.20 -9.72
C LEU A 124 -16.09 57.50 -9.13
N LEU A 125 -14.98 57.52 -9.86
CA LEU A 125 -13.72 56.94 -9.42
C LEU A 125 -13.13 57.75 -8.25
N GLU A 126 -13.20 59.07 -8.33
CA GLU A 126 -12.76 60.01 -7.29
C GLU A 126 -13.67 59.97 -6.05
N MET A 127 -14.97 59.74 -6.23
CA MET A 127 -15.92 59.52 -5.12
C MET A 127 -15.71 58.17 -4.41
N ALA A 128 -15.28 57.11 -5.14
CA ALA A 128 -15.10 55.78 -4.57
C ALA A 128 -13.71 55.56 -3.94
N LEU A 129 -12.63 56.02 -4.58
CA LEU A 129 -11.24 55.83 -4.13
C LEU A 129 -10.68 57.05 -3.37
N GLY A 130 -11.34 58.20 -3.44
CA GLY A 130 -10.83 59.48 -2.96
C GLY A 130 -9.73 60.05 -3.87
N HIS A 131 -9.51 61.36 -3.78
CA HIS A 131 -8.57 62.10 -4.62
C HIS A 131 -7.16 61.47 -4.65
N GLN A 132 -6.62 61.09 -3.48
CA GLN A 132 -5.32 60.43 -3.36
C GLN A 132 -5.29 59.02 -3.98
N GLY A 133 -6.40 58.28 -3.93
CA GLY A 133 -6.49 56.94 -4.52
C GLY A 133 -6.51 56.98 -6.03
N THR A 134 -7.25 57.91 -6.63
CA THR A 134 -7.25 58.16 -8.07
C THR A 134 -5.89 58.62 -8.59
N GLU A 135 -5.20 59.50 -7.86
CA GLU A 135 -3.89 60.00 -8.25
C GLU A 135 -2.83 58.87 -8.23
N ALA A 136 -2.80 58.05 -7.18
CA ALA A 136 -1.93 56.88 -7.09
C ALA A 136 -2.23 55.84 -8.19
N LEU A 137 -3.51 55.57 -8.45
CA LEU A 137 -3.92 54.64 -9.50
C LEU A 137 -3.48 55.14 -10.89
N SER A 138 -3.61 56.45 -11.15
CA SER A 138 -3.15 57.06 -12.39
C SER A 138 -1.64 56.91 -12.58
N LEU A 139 -0.84 57.05 -11.53
CA LEU A 139 0.63 56.87 -11.58
C LEU A 139 1.01 55.45 -12.01
N TYR A 140 0.29 54.42 -11.54
CA TYR A 140 0.56 53.03 -11.91
C TYR A 140 0.02 52.64 -13.29
N LEU A 141 -1.12 53.20 -13.71
CA LEU A 141 -1.71 52.91 -15.04
C LEU A 141 -1.05 53.69 -16.18
N THR A 142 -0.52 54.89 -15.94
CA THR A 142 0.03 55.77 -16.99
C THR A 142 1.10 55.10 -17.86
N PRO A 143 2.10 54.37 -17.32
CA PRO A 143 3.09 53.67 -18.13
C PRO A 143 2.46 52.57 -18.99
N VAL A 144 1.49 51.85 -18.45
CA VAL A 144 0.81 50.73 -19.13
C VAL A 144 -0.03 51.25 -20.29
N VAL A 145 -0.79 52.32 -20.06
CA VAL A 145 -1.61 52.98 -21.09
C VAL A 145 -0.73 53.56 -22.18
N ARG A 146 0.38 54.23 -21.85
CA ARG A 146 1.32 54.75 -22.87
C ARG A 146 1.94 53.65 -23.73
N ILE A 147 2.28 52.50 -23.14
CA ILE A 147 2.80 51.36 -23.90
C ILE A 147 1.69 50.76 -24.78
N PHE A 148 0.45 50.81 -24.34
CA PHE A 148 -0.69 50.39 -25.16
C PHE A 148 -0.89 51.36 -26.33
N ASP A 149 -0.88 52.68 -26.09
CA ASP A 149 -1.11 53.72 -27.11
C ASP A 149 -0.03 53.79 -28.19
N THR A 150 1.19 53.29 -27.92
CA THR A 150 2.25 53.20 -28.93
C THR A 150 2.08 52.04 -29.92
N LEU A 151 1.20 51.08 -29.63
CA LEU A 151 0.85 49.99 -30.55
C LEU A 151 -0.31 50.40 -31.47
N SER A 152 -0.22 49.99 -32.74
CA SER A 152 -1.33 50.15 -33.69
C SER A 152 -2.56 49.32 -33.25
N GLY A 153 -3.77 49.78 -33.54
CA GLY A 153 -5.02 49.14 -33.10
C GLY A 153 -5.15 47.66 -33.50
N GLU A 154 -4.64 47.27 -34.68
CA GLU A 154 -4.61 45.86 -35.08
C GLU A 154 -3.65 45.03 -34.20
N GLN A 155 -2.48 45.59 -33.85
CA GLN A 155 -1.50 44.92 -32.99
C GLN A 155 -2.00 44.80 -31.54
N GLN A 156 -2.74 45.79 -31.04
CA GLN A 156 -3.42 45.72 -29.74
C GLN A 156 -4.44 44.57 -29.70
N LEU A 157 -5.23 44.40 -30.77
CA LEU A 157 -6.22 43.33 -30.88
C LEU A 157 -5.55 41.95 -30.88
N TYR A 158 -4.50 41.76 -31.69
CA TYR A 158 -3.74 40.51 -31.71
C TYR A 158 -3.03 40.23 -30.37
N GLY A 159 -2.49 41.27 -29.71
CA GLY A 159 -1.85 41.15 -28.39
C GLY A 159 -2.83 40.72 -27.29
N CYS A 160 -3.98 41.40 -27.19
CA CYS A 160 -5.05 41.03 -26.27
C CYS A 160 -5.60 39.63 -26.56
N GLY A 161 -5.87 39.30 -27.84
CA GLY A 161 -6.33 37.98 -28.24
C GLY A 161 -5.34 36.88 -27.89
N GLY A 162 -4.03 37.12 -28.10
CA GLY A 162 -2.96 36.20 -27.73
C GLY A 162 -2.85 35.99 -26.21
N LEU A 163 -2.99 37.04 -25.41
CA LEU A 163 -3.01 36.97 -23.95
C LEU A 163 -4.21 36.16 -23.42
N VAL A 164 -5.41 36.36 -24.00
CA VAL A 164 -6.61 35.58 -23.65
C VAL A 164 -6.45 34.11 -24.04
N LEU A 165 -5.88 33.83 -25.22
CA LEU A 165 -5.60 32.47 -25.65
C LEU A 165 -4.58 31.78 -24.72
N LEU A 166 -3.51 32.48 -24.34
CA LEU A 166 -2.51 31.98 -23.40
C LEU A 166 -3.13 31.67 -22.03
N SER A 167 -3.97 32.57 -21.52
CA SER A 167 -4.75 32.35 -20.30
C SER A 167 -5.61 31.08 -20.40
N PHE A 168 -6.33 30.89 -21.51
CA PHE A 168 -7.13 29.70 -21.74
C PHE A 168 -6.28 28.42 -21.77
N LEU A 169 -5.14 28.43 -22.48
CA LEU A 169 -4.22 27.30 -22.52
C LEU A 169 -3.68 26.94 -21.13
N LEU A 170 -3.34 27.93 -20.31
CA LEU A 170 -2.89 27.72 -18.93
C LEU A 170 -3.98 27.07 -18.07
N LEU A 171 -5.24 27.47 -18.21
CA LEU A 171 -6.37 26.85 -17.51
C LEU A 171 -6.60 25.40 -17.95
N VAL A 172 -6.49 25.12 -19.25
CA VAL A 172 -6.56 23.75 -19.77
C VAL A 172 -5.45 22.87 -19.18
N ILE A 173 -4.21 23.36 -19.17
CA ILE A 173 -3.07 22.64 -18.56
C ILE A 173 -3.27 22.46 -17.04
N ALA A 174 -3.82 23.46 -16.36
CA ALA A 174 -4.13 23.39 -14.93
C ALA A 174 -5.17 22.31 -14.62
N HIS A 175 -6.19 22.18 -15.47
CA HIS A 175 -7.22 21.16 -15.36
C HIS A 175 -6.65 19.74 -15.52
N PHE A 176 -5.78 19.53 -16.51
CA PHE A 176 -5.10 18.23 -16.68
C PHE A 176 -4.11 17.94 -15.55
N SER A 177 -3.46 18.97 -14.99
CA SER A 177 -2.51 18.84 -13.88
C SER A 177 -3.17 18.56 -12.52
N PHE A 178 -4.49 18.72 -12.40
CA PHE A 178 -5.22 18.51 -11.15
C PHE A 178 -5.52 17.03 -10.84
N ARG A 179 -5.22 16.11 -11.77
CA ARG A 179 -5.56 14.70 -11.62
C ARG A 179 -4.82 14.11 -10.42
N THR A 180 -5.55 13.91 -9.32
CA THR A 180 -5.03 13.36 -8.06
C THR A 180 -5.36 11.87 -7.99
N HIS A 181 -4.46 11.12 -7.35
CA HIS A 181 -4.63 9.70 -7.11
C HIS A 181 -5.33 9.46 -5.76
N PRO A 182 -6.12 8.39 -5.61
CA PRO A 182 -6.75 8.05 -4.35
C PRO A 182 -5.69 7.71 -3.29
N THR A 183 -5.82 8.29 -2.09
CA THR A 183 -4.99 7.98 -0.92
C THR A 183 -5.82 7.26 0.14
N LEU A 184 -5.14 6.50 1.00
CA LEU A 184 -5.73 5.81 2.14
C LEU A 184 -6.37 6.80 3.11
N SER A 185 -7.55 6.44 3.58
CA SER A 185 -8.23 7.13 4.68
C SER A 185 -7.41 6.99 5.97
N GLY A 186 -7.49 7.98 6.86
CA GLY A 186 -6.88 7.90 8.20
C GLY A 186 -7.31 6.66 8.98
N LYS A 187 -8.55 6.21 8.81
CA LYS A 187 -9.05 4.95 9.41
C LYS A 187 -8.32 3.73 8.85
N GLN A 188 -8.12 3.68 7.53
CA GLN A 188 -7.41 2.57 6.87
C GLN A 188 -5.95 2.54 7.30
N LYS A 189 -5.27 3.69 7.35
CA LYS A 189 -3.88 3.78 7.84
C LYS A 189 -3.74 3.24 9.25
N ARG A 190 -4.65 3.64 10.14
CA ARG A 190 -4.66 3.17 11.53
C ARG A 190 -4.88 1.66 11.62
N GLN A 191 -5.85 1.12 10.87
CA GLN A 191 -6.08 -0.33 10.82
C GLN A 191 -4.89 -1.11 10.28
N LEU A 192 -4.19 -0.61 9.25
CA LEU A 192 -2.97 -1.24 8.74
C LEU A 192 -1.86 -1.21 9.80
N GLN A 193 -1.71 -0.10 10.52
CA GLN A 193 -0.72 0.02 11.59
C GLN A 193 -1.02 -0.94 12.77
N GLU A 194 -2.27 -1.00 13.22
CA GLU A 194 -2.70 -1.92 14.29
C GLU A 194 -2.47 -3.39 13.89
N LYS A 195 -2.71 -3.74 12.62
CA LYS A 195 -2.40 -5.08 12.10
C LYS A 195 -0.90 -5.37 12.06
N LEU A 196 -0.08 -4.38 11.71
CA LEU A 196 1.38 -4.53 11.71
C LEU A 196 1.90 -4.80 13.12
N GLU A 197 1.46 -4.01 14.08
CA GLU A 197 1.82 -4.14 15.49
C GLU A 197 1.38 -5.50 16.05
N TYR A 198 0.16 -5.93 15.73
CA TYR A 198 -0.30 -7.28 16.09
C TYR A 198 0.60 -8.39 15.53
N VAL A 199 0.98 -8.31 14.24
CA VAL A 199 1.83 -9.32 13.61
C VAL A 199 3.23 -9.33 14.23
N GLN A 200 3.82 -8.16 14.47
CA GLN A 200 5.17 -8.06 15.02
C GLN A 200 5.24 -8.47 16.49
N ASP A 201 4.31 -8.00 17.33
CA ASP A 201 4.42 -8.17 18.78
C ASP A 201 3.73 -9.44 19.26
N VAL A 202 2.54 -9.75 18.74
CA VAL A 202 1.74 -10.88 19.22
C VAL A 202 2.16 -12.17 18.54
N ILE A 203 2.28 -12.18 17.21
CA ILE A 203 2.53 -13.43 16.48
C ILE A 203 3.96 -13.92 16.66
N LYS A 204 4.97 -13.04 16.62
CA LYS A 204 6.36 -13.44 16.88
C LYS A 204 6.55 -13.99 18.29
N THR A 205 5.94 -13.35 19.30
CA THR A 205 5.96 -13.84 20.68
C THR A 205 5.26 -15.19 20.81
N LYS A 206 4.10 -15.37 20.18
CA LYS A 206 3.39 -16.66 20.15
C LYS A 206 4.20 -17.77 19.48
N LYS A 207 4.87 -17.48 18.36
CA LYS A 207 5.77 -18.46 17.69
C LYS A 207 6.84 -18.96 18.66
N LYS A 208 7.53 -18.05 19.34
CA LYS A 208 8.57 -18.41 20.31
C LYS A 208 8.03 -19.30 21.42
N LYS A 209 6.86 -18.93 21.98
CA LYS A 209 6.20 -19.73 23.01
C LYS A 209 5.80 -21.13 22.53
N LEU A 210 5.23 -21.24 21.33
CA LEU A 210 4.86 -22.53 20.73
C LEU A 210 6.07 -23.43 20.48
N TYR A 211 7.20 -22.84 20.07
CA TYR A 211 8.44 -23.56 19.88
C TYR A 211 9.04 -24.04 21.21
N GLU A 212 9.05 -23.20 22.23
CA GLU A 212 9.49 -23.57 23.59
C GLU A 212 8.61 -24.66 24.21
N GLU A 213 7.29 -24.57 24.05
CA GLU A 213 6.33 -25.56 24.54
C GLU A 213 6.53 -26.91 23.84
N TYR A 214 6.74 -26.90 22.52
CA TYR A 214 7.07 -28.10 21.76
C TYR A 214 8.37 -28.73 22.25
N LEU A 215 9.45 -27.95 22.38
CA LEU A 215 10.73 -28.45 22.89
C LEU A 215 10.61 -29.04 24.30
N ARG A 216 9.84 -28.39 25.18
CA ARG A 216 9.61 -28.88 26.54
C ARG A 216 8.87 -30.21 26.55
N GLN A 217 7.86 -30.38 25.71
CA GLN A 217 7.14 -31.66 25.58
C GLN A 217 8.08 -32.75 25.05
N SER A 218 8.86 -32.46 24.01
CA SER A 218 9.79 -33.43 23.42
C SER A 218 10.92 -33.87 24.37
N VAL A 219 11.43 -32.96 25.21
CA VAL A 219 12.49 -33.29 26.19
C VAL A 219 11.93 -33.98 27.44
N SER A 220 10.75 -33.55 27.92
CA SER A 220 10.12 -34.16 29.10
C SER A 220 9.73 -35.63 28.89
N ASP A 221 9.50 -36.05 27.64
CA ASP A 221 9.23 -37.45 27.30
C ASP A 221 10.53 -38.27 27.21
N GLN A 222 11.66 -37.67 26.81
CA GLN A 222 12.96 -38.37 26.70
C GLN A 222 13.62 -38.64 28.07
N ASP A 223 13.37 -37.82 29.08
CA ASP A 223 13.92 -37.99 30.44
C ASP A 223 13.12 -38.99 31.32
N MET A 224 11.94 -39.44 30.88
CA MET A 224 11.10 -40.40 31.62
C MET A 224 11.41 -41.87 31.29
N ASP A 225 12.22 -42.12 30.26
CA ASP A 225 12.59 -43.47 29.79
C ASP A 225 14.03 -43.88 30.21
N LEU A 226 14.63 -43.18 31.20
CA LEU A 226 15.97 -43.44 31.74
C LEU A 226 15.95 -43.93 33.19
#